data_AF-A0AAD7DUG5-F1
#
_entry.id   AF-A0AAD7DUG5-F1
#
_cell.length_a   1.000
_cell.length_b   1.000
_cell.length_c   1.000
_cell.angle_alpha   90.00
_cell.angle_beta   90.00
_cell.angle_gamma   90.00
#
_symmetry.space_group_name_H-M   'P 1'
#
loop_
_entity.id
_entity.type
_entity.pdbx_description
1 polymer ?
#
loop_
_entity_poly.entity_id
_entity_poly.type
_entity_poly.pdbx_seq_one_letter_code
_entity_poly.pdbx_strand_id
1 'polypeptide(L)'
;MADPYDPYQEELTYRPQAKQTSSTLTPNRSKFPRIPEARDRRDASISNSTTILLTGSAVVLAVLAIALGLIVQIFVKNVYHLTGRAVYTTAPLGSTLAIAHISSALTTMSVPVTIGLGAYWLAGRWLASSYDEGVDRPTPYQLGILMRTLNGANLGALWTGSNYMVGRGTVPGGKTLRRPPILRHAIFMLFTFLALAYGTAATETWLGSTSESVLYPVTAITSQPGAPAPAFGRQVNQTLCNEEKNATNNQPYQCGFVRGTSGNPQANSQRILAMNGLSNTTIVALTNDSTAIMVPAISSLSTNLGYTATTLGVKSVCTSVTSQCVDLENTGPNAGLFTNCPSSVNFNTSSNDFGCNSYGGTLFGGPLGSDGSILECLQTANATDFRYGIIVISEAYNADTSVSGEDFVGNTGFFLHGNRGGYNLLTCDVNSLVVTYHYFNGSYTTLASSASDLPQAQRVLDGSWAGSVYVPPAIEGVGLYSGNYADSFASGLSKTALAATTYVMEPTEALETEFVQTNLGSRLPLAPLLLLFTLSFLYCALVLAVTALAVREIFKSPLTSFAHSRLVDPVTVISTAYGPEDSKLKRTHEVQELFGDETVADRLNVAVHDETDGLPPVRRSKTTAARPET
;
A
#
# COMPACT_ATOMS: atom_id res chain seq x y z
N MET A 1 19.72 25.41 -40.60
CA MET A 1 18.37 25.82 -41.03
C MET A 1 17.79 26.63 -39.89
N ALA A 2 17.90 27.94 -40.03
CA ALA A 2 17.40 28.92 -39.09
C ALA A 2 16.16 29.54 -39.72
N ASP A 3 15.10 29.71 -38.94
CA ASP A 3 14.16 30.82 -39.10
C ASP A 3 13.69 31.26 -37.70
N PRO A 4 13.65 32.57 -37.42
CA PRO A 4 13.25 33.14 -36.14
C PRO A 4 11.76 33.51 -36.15
N TYR A 5 11.09 33.43 -34.99
CA TYR A 5 9.72 33.93 -34.82
C TYR A 5 9.70 35.10 -33.82
N ASP A 6 9.02 36.15 -34.27
CA ASP A 6 8.90 37.52 -33.75
C ASP A 6 7.94 37.59 -32.53
N PRO A 7 8.06 38.59 -31.61
CA PRO A 7 7.25 38.69 -30.40
C PRO A 7 6.01 39.58 -30.61
N TYR A 8 4.88 39.16 -30.03
CA TYR A 8 3.66 39.97 -29.97
C TYR A 8 3.79 41.10 -28.93
N GLN A 9 3.70 42.34 -29.42
CA GLN A 9 3.30 43.52 -28.66
C GLN A 9 1.78 43.54 -28.49
N GLU A 10 1.29 43.82 -27.28
CA GLU A 10 -0.12 44.11 -27.02
C GLU A 10 -0.28 45.61 -26.72
N GLU A 11 -0.86 46.35 -27.67
CA GLU A 11 -1.28 47.74 -27.52
C GLU A 11 -2.55 47.83 -26.67
N LEU A 12 -2.47 48.46 -25.50
CA LEU A 12 -3.63 48.86 -24.70
C LEU A 12 -4.22 50.17 -25.25
N THR A 13 -5.30 50.04 -26.00
CA THR A 13 -6.08 51.16 -26.56
C THR A 13 -6.91 51.84 -25.47
N TYR A 14 -6.59 53.09 -25.15
CA TYR A 14 -7.36 53.94 -24.24
C TYR A 14 -8.59 54.53 -24.94
N ARG A 15 -9.80 54.16 -24.49
CA ARG A 15 -11.08 54.77 -24.91
C ARG A 15 -11.50 55.86 -23.90
N PRO A 16 -11.72 57.12 -24.31
CA PRO A 16 -12.34 58.12 -23.43
C PRO A 16 -13.85 57.86 -23.35
N GLN A 17 -14.36 57.64 -22.13
CA GLN A 17 -15.80 57.62 -21.88
C GLN A 17 -16.37 59.02 -21.68
N ALA A 18 -17.62 59.14 -22.11
CA ALA A 18 -18.38 60.34 -22.37
C ALA A 18 -18.73 61.18 -21.13
N LYS A 19 -18.86 62.49 -21.36
CA LYS A 19 -19.50 63.48 -20.49
C LYS A 19 -20.85 62.96 -19.97
N GLN A 20 -20.95 62.80 -18.65
CA GLN A 20 -22.21 62.61 -17.96
C GLN A 20 -22.73 63.97 -17.47
N THR A 21 -23.96 64.24 -17.86
CA THR A 21 -24.74 65.45 -17.62
C THR A 21 -25.03 65.65 -16.14
N SER A 22 -24.74 66.87 -15.66
CA SER A 22 -25.11 67.36 -14.34
C SER A 22 -26.64 67.39 -14.19
N SER A 23 -27.17 66.59 -13.26
CA SER A 23 -28.54 66.71 -12.80
C SER A 23 -28.54 67.21 -11.36
N THR A 24 -29.18 68.36 -11.18
CA THR A 24 -29.37 69.10 -9.94
C THR A 24 -30.24 68.28 -9.00
N LEU A 25 -29.63 67.60 -8.03
CA LEU A 25 -30.34 66.95 -6.94
C LEU A 25 -30.57 67.96 -5.81
N THR A 26 -31.84 68.26 -5.55
CA THR A 26 -32.30 68.98 -4.37
C THR A 26 -31.99 68.15 -3.11
N PRO A 27 -31.49 68.77 -2.03
CA PRO A 27 -31.18 68.06 -0.80
C PRO A 27 -32.49 67.73 -0.08
N ASN A 28 -33.00 66.52 -0.31
CA ASN A 28 -34.08 65.98 0.50
C ASN A 28 -33.50 65.66 1.87
N ARG A 29 -33.88 66.48 2.86
CA ARG A 29 -33.48 66.41 4.27
C ARG A 29 -34.05 65.12 4.88
N SER A 30 -33.40 64.00 4.58
CA SER A 30 -33.82 62.68 5.03
C SER A 30 -33.56 62.56 6.53
N LYS A 31 -34.60 62.08 7.21
CA LYS A 31 -34.63 61.70 8.61
C LYS A 31 -33.37 60.90 8.97
N PHE A 32 -32.60 61.41 9.92
CA PHE A 32 -31.63 60.58 10.64
C PHE A 32 -32.34 59.30 11.12
N PRO A 33 -31.69 58.13 11.06
CA PRO A 33 -32.25 56.90 11.58
C PRO A 33 -32.60 57.14 13.05
N ARG A 34 -33.90 57.13 13.36
CA ARG A 34 -34.36 57.10 14.75
C ARG A 34 -33.66 55.92 15.40
N ILE A 35 -33.06 56.17 16.57
CA ILE A 35 -32.55 55.13 17.43
C ILE A 35 -33.66 54.06 17.56
N PRO A 36 -33.44 52.82 17.08
CA PRO A 36 -34.50 51.81 17.04
C PRO A 36 -35.00 51.55 18.46
N GLU A 37 -36.32 51.46 18.60
CA GLU A 37 -37.00 51.12 19.86
C GLU A 37 -36.45 49.79 20.39
N ALA A 38 -36.52 49.58 21.71
CA ALA A 38 -35.90 48.42 22.38
C ALA A 38 -36.37 47.06 21.82
N ARG A 39 -37.56 47.01 21.19
CA ARG A 39 -38.11 45.82 20.54
C ARG A 39 -37.37 45.47 19.24
N ASP A 40 -37.18 46.45 18.35
CA ASP A 40 -36.46 46.28 17.09
C ASP A 40 -35.00 45.81 17.29
N ARG A 41 -34.38 46.23 18.41
CA ARG A 41 -33.01 45.81 18.76
C ARG A 41 -32.91 44.32 19.10
N ARG A 42 -33.95 43.75 19.71
CA ARG A 42 -33.96 42.33 20.11
C ARG A 42 -34.10 41.43 18.89
N ASP A 43 -34.98 41.81 17.96
CA ASP A 43 -35.23 41.06 16.73
C ASP A 43 -34.02 41.10 15.80
N ALA A 44 -33.34 42.25 15.70
CA ALA A 44 -32.08 42.38 14.97
C ALA A 44 -30.94 41.53 15.58
N SER A 45 -30.85 41.45 16.92
CA SER A 45 -29.87 40.61 17.61
C SER A 45 -30.07 39.12 17.34
N ILE A 46 -31.32 38.65 17.39
CA ILE A 46 -31.67 37.27 17.08
C ILE A 46 -31.32 36.95 15.63
N SER A 47 -31.74 37.79 14.67
CA SER A 47 -31.42 37.63 13.25
C SER A 47 -29.91 37.52 13.01
N ASN A 48 -29.11 38.45 13.54
CA ASN A 48 -27.66 38.45 13.35
C ASN A 48 -26.99 37.22 14.01
N SER A 49 -27.47 36.79 15.18
CA SER A 49 -26.95 35.58 15.84
C SER A 49 -27.21 34.32 15.00
N THR A 50 -28.37 34.21 14.36
CA THR A 50 -28.69 33.08 13.48
C THR A 50 -27.81 33.05 12.24
N THR A 51 -27.54 34.21 11.62
CA THR A 51 -26.65 34.33 10.46
C THR A 51 -25.22 33.90 10.77
N ILE A 52 -24.70 34.28 11.95
CA ILE A 52 -23.36 33.90 12.41
C ILE A 52 -23.28 32.41 12.70
N LEU A 53 -24.26 31.86 13.41
CA LEU A 53 -24.33 30.44 13.69
C LEU A 53 -24.42 29.63 12.40
N LEU A 54 -25.25 30.07 11.45
CA LEU A 54 -25.40 29.44 10.14
C LEU A 54 -24.10 29.48 9.34
N THR A 55 -23.45 30.64 9.27
CA THR A 55 -22.20 30.82 8.51
C THR A 55 -21.06 29.98 9.12
N GLY A 56 -20.87 30.05 10.43
CA GLY A 56 -19.84 29.26 11.12
C GLY A 56 -20.08 27.75 11.00
N SER A 57 -21.34 27.31 11.16
CA SER A 57 -21.72 25.90 10.99
C SER A 57 -21.57 25.44 9.55
N ALA A 58 -21.90 26.27 8.57
CA ALA A 58 -21.74 25.95 7.15
C ALA A 58 -20.28 25.73 6.77
N VAL A 59 -19.36 26.59 7.26
CA VAL A 59 -17.91 26.41 7.05
C VAL A 59 -17.42 25.09 7.66
N VAL A 60 -17.82 24.80 8.91
CA VAL A 60 -17.42 23.58 9.62
C VAL A 60 -17.97 22.33 8.91
N LEU A 61 -19.25 22.33 8.54
CA LEU A 61 -19.87 21.22 7.84
C LEU A 61 -19.23 20.99 6.47
N ALA A 62 -18.92 22.04 5.73
CA ALA A 62 -18.28 21.91 4.42
C ALA A 62 -16.88 21.30 4.53
N VAL A 63 -16.04 21.78 5.46
CA VAL A 63 -14.69 21.23 5.66
C VAL A 63 -14.74 19.79 6.20
N LEU A 64 -15.59 19.51 7.20
CA LEU A 64 -15.72 18.16 7.76
C LEU A 64 -16.31 17.16 6.75
N ALA A 65 -17.28 17.55 5.94
CA ALA A 65 -17.89 16.66 4.95
C ALA A 65 -16.86 16.17 3.92
N ILE A 66 -15.95 17.04 3.48
CA ILE A 66 -14.90 16.66 2.52
C ILE A 66 -13.84 15.79 3.19
N ALA A 67 -13.42 16.12 4.42
CA ALA A 67 -12.49 15.29 5.18
C ALA A 67 -13.06 13.89 5.46
N LEU A 68 -14.34 13.79 5.84
CA LEU A 68 -15.04 12.52 6.01
C LEU A 68 -15.20 11.77 4.67
N GLY A 69 -15.46 12.49 3.57
CA GLY A 69 -15.50 11.92 2.23
C GLY A 69 -14.18 11.25 1.85
N LEU A 70 -13.05 11.86 2.20
CA LEU A 70 -11.71 11.28 2.00
C LEU A 70 -11.52 10.00 2.83
N ILE A 71 -11.95 10.01 4.11
CA ILE A 71 -11.91 8.83 4.98
C ILE A 71 -12.76 7.68 4.42
N VAL A 72 -14.00 7.97 4.01
CA VAL A 72 -14.91 6.98 3.42
C VAL A 72 -14.33 6.42 2.12
N GLN A 73 -13.76 7.26 1.26
CA GLN A 73 -13.14 6.84 0.02
C GLN A 73 -11.97 5.87 0.27
N ILE A 74 -11.12 6.13 1.27
CA ILE A 74 -9.93 5.31 1.55
C ILE A 74 -10.29 4.03 2.31
N PHE A 75 -11.08 4.14 3.39
CA PHE A 75 -11.24 3.07 4.38
C PHE A 75 -12.55 2.29 4.28
N VAL A 76 -13.58 2.82 3.62
CA VAL A 76 -14.90 2.18 3.55
C VAL A 76 -15.18 1.62 2.16
N LYS A 77 -14.93 2.43 1.12
CA LYS A 77 -15.24 2.05 -0.26
C LYS A 77 -14.18 1.14 -0.89
N ASN A 78 -12.95 1.19 -0.39
CA ASN A 78 -11.80 0.49 -0.98
C ASN A 78 -11.18 -0.47 0.03
N VAL A 79 -10.65 -1.58 -0.47
CA VAL A 79 -9.87 -2.52 0.35
C VAL A 79 -8.56 -1.82 0.70
N TYR A 80 -8.17 -1.89 1.98
CA TYR A 80 -6.93 -1.31 2.45
C TYR A 80 -6.14 -2.29 3.33
N HIS A 81 -4.82 -2.19 3.24
CA HIS A 81 -3.87 -2.86 4.11
C HIS A 81 -2.89 -1.86 4.68
N LEU A 82 -2.70 -1.93 5.99
CA LEU A 82 -1.72 -1.13 6.73
C LEU A 82 -0.41 -1.91 6.80
N THR A 83 0.61 -1.45 6.08
CA THR A 83 1.94 -2.07 6.08
C THR A 83 2.97 -1.05 6.54
N GLY A 84 3.36 -1.13 7.81
CA GLY A 84 4.34 -0.23 8.42
C GLY A 84 3.86 1.23 8.46
N ARG A 85 4.50 2.11 7.69
CA ARG A 85 4.24 3.57 7.66
C ARG A 85 3.38 4.03 6.47
N ALA A 86 2.81 3.10 5.71
CA ALA A 86 1.98 3.41 4.56
C ALA A 86 0.67 2.59 4.57
N VAL A 87 -0.37 3.18 4.01
CA VAL A 87 -1.65 2.55 3.69
C VAL A 87 -1.61 2.18 2.22
N TYR A 88 -1.78 0.90 1.93
CA TYR A 88 -1.99 0.41 0.58
C TYR A 88 -3.49 0.27 0.38
N THR A 89 -4.04 0.91 -0.65
CA THR A 89 -5.49 0.89 -0.92
C THR A 89 -5.77 0.69 -2.40
N THR A 90 -6.89 0.06 -2.71
CA THR A 90 -7.40 -0.03 -4.10
C THR A 90 -7.95 1.29 -4.62
N ALA A 91 -8.00 2.35 -3.78
CA ALA A 91 -8.45 3.67 -4.20
C ALA A 91 -7.49 4.27 -5.25
N PRO A 92 -8.01 4.79 -6.38
CA PRO A 92 -7.19 5.47 -7.38
C PRO A 92 -6.48 6.69 -6.76
N LEU A 93 -5.18 6.82 -7.02
CA LEU A 93 -4.36 7.90 -6.48
C LEU A 93 -4.92 9.28 -6.86
N GLY A 94 -5.24 9.47 -8.14
CA GLY A 94 -5.72 10.76 -8.66
C GLY A 94 -7.00 11.24 -7.99
N SER A 95 -7.99 10.36 -7.78
CA SER A 95 -9.23 10.71 -7.09
C SER A 95 -9.00 11.06 -5.62
N THR A 96 -8.11 10.32 -4.95
CA THR A 96 -7.79 10.55 -3.53
C THR A 96 -7.10 11.90 -3.33
N LEU A 97 -6.10 12.21 -4.16
CA LEU A 97 -5.40 13.50 -4.11
C LEU A 97 -6.32 14.67 -4.49
N ALA A 98 -7.22 14.49 -5.46
CA ALA A 98 -8.19 15.53 -5.83
C ALA A 98 -9.11 15.91 -4.65
N ILE A 99 -9.63 14.92 -3.90
CA ILE A 99 -10.45 15.19 -2.72
C ILE A 99 -9.64 15.90 -1.63
N ALA A 100 -8.39 15.48 -1.40
CA ALA A 100 -7.49 16.15 -0.45
C ALA A 100 -7.22 17.61 -0.84
N HIS A 101 -7.01 17.88 -2.15
CA HIS A 101 -6.82 19.23 -2.68
C HIS A 101 -8.04 20.12 -2.49
N ILE A 102 -9.25 19.60 -2.73
CA ILE A 102 -10.48 20.37 -2.48
C ILE A 102 -10.60 20.71 -0.99
N SER A 103 -10.22 19.79 -0.10
CA SER A 103 -10.23 20.02 1.36
C SER A 103 -9.28 21.15 1.79
N SER A 104 -8.04 21.16 1.28
CA SER A 104 -7.05 22.19 1.61
C SER A 104 -7.43 23.56 1.01
N ALA A 105 -7.94 23.58 -0.23
CA ALA A 105 -8.43 24.77 -0.89
C ALA A 105 -9.60 25.40 -0.11
N LEU A 106 -10.60 24.59 0.28
CA LEU A 106 -11.74 25.07 1.06
C LEU A 106 -11.31 25.64 2.43
N THR A 107 -10.37 24.99 3.10
CA THR A 107 -9.80 25.48 4.37
C THR A 107 -9.16 26.85 4.19
N THR A 108 -8.40 27.04 3.10
CA THR A 108 -7.74 28.33 2.80
C THR A 108 -8.74 29.43 2.42
N MET A 109 -9.73 29.11 1.58
CA MET A 109 -10.78 30.05 1.15
C MET A 109 -11.72 30.48 2.28
N SER A 110 -11.85 29.67 3.33
CA SER A 110 -12.71 29.99 4.48
C SER A 110 -12.04 30.87 5.55
N VAL A 111 -10.73 31.13 5.46
CA VAL A 111 -10.02 32.01 6.42
C VAL A 111 -10.61 33.42 6.50
N PRO A 112 -10.87 34.16 5.41
CA PRO A 112 -11.46 35.50 5.50
C PRO A 112 -12.84 35.50 6.17
N VAL A 113 -13.67 34.48 5.87
CA VAL A 113 -15.00 34.33 6.47
C VAL A 113 -14.89 34.11 7.98
N THR A 114 -14.00 33.22 8.41
CA THR A 114 -13.82 32.88 9.84
C THR A 114 -13.21 34.03 10.65
N ILE A 115 -12.28 34.79 10.07
CA ILE A 115 -11.77 36.03 10.66
C ILE A 115 -12.87 37.09 10.75
N GLY A 116 -13.72 37.20 9.73
CA GLY A 116 -14.91 38.06 9.75
C GLY A 116 -15.90 37.71 10.87
N LEU A 117 -16.06 36.42 11.19
CA LEU A 117 -16.82 35.97 12.37
C LEU A 117 -16.11 36.38 13.67
N GLY A 118 -14.80 36.21 13.74
CA GLY A 118 -13.98 36.62 14.89
C GLY A 118 -13.99 38.12 15.16
N ALA A 119 -14.24 38.94 14.14
CA ALA A 119 -14.40 40.38 14.30
C ALA A 119 -15.59 40.74 15.23
N TYR A 120 -16.64 39.91 15.34
CA TYR A 120 -17.76 40.17 16.26
C TYR A 120 -17.32 40.08 17.72
N TRP A 121 -16.46 39.12 18.03
CA TRP A 121 -15.89 38.99 19.38
C TRP A 121 -15.00 40.18 19.72
N LEU A 122 -14.15 40.63 18.78
CA LEU A 122 -13.30 41.81 18.95
C LEU A 122 -14.14 43.10 19.09
N ALA A 123 -15.21 43.22 18.31
CA ALA A 123 -16.17 44.32 18.39
C ALA A 123 -16.83 44.40 19.77
N GLY A 124 -17.21 43.26 20.37
CA GLY A 124 -17.74 43.20 21.73
C GLY A 124 -16.76 43.72 22.77
N ARG A 125 -15.47 43.36 22.66
CA ARG A 125 -14.41 43.86 23.56
C ARG A 125 -14.16 45.35 23.38
N TRP A 126 -14.14 45.83 22.13
CA TRP A 126 -14.00 47.25 21.84
C TRP A 126 -15.15 48.07 22.42
N LEU A 127 -16.39 47.56 22.29
CA LEU A 127 -17.58 48.19 22.83
C LEU A 127 -17.55 48.25 24.36
N ALA A 128 -17.23 47.13 25.04
CA ALA A 128 -17.10 47.11 26.50
C ALA A 128 -16.03 48.10 26.99
N SER A 129 -14.88 48.14 26.30
CA SER A 129 -13.81 49.09 26.61
C SER A 129 -14.15 50.55 26.31
N SER A 130 -15.15 50.81 25.46
CA SER A 130 -15.65 52.16 25.22
C SER A 130 -16.47 52.68 26.40
N TYR A 131 -17.17 51.80 27.12
CA TYR A 131 -17.94 52.18 28.32
C TYR A 131 -17.06 52.36 29.56
N ASP A 132 -16.11 51.44 29.77
CA ASP A 132 -15.29 51.42 31.00
C ASP A 132 -13.98 52.21 30.88
N GLU A 133 -13.86 53.00 29.83
CA GLU A 133 -12.62 53.69 29.48
C GLU A 133 -11.38 52.77 29.40
N GLY A 134 -11.59 51.51 29.02
CA GLY A 134 -10.57 50.47 29.05
C GLY A 134 -9.43 50.62 28.03
N VAL A 135 -8.48 49.69 28.13
CA VAL A 135 -7.24 49.63 27.32
C VAL A 135 -7.43 49.11 25.90
N ASP A 136 -8.59 48.52 25.58
CA ASP A 136 -8.92 47.89 24.29
C ASP A 136 -9.44 48.90 23.24
N ARG A 137 -9.31 50.21 23.49
CA ARG A 137 -9.61 51.28 22.53
C ARG A 137 -8.43 51.53 21.58
N PRO A 138 -8.55 51.24 20.28
CA PRO A 138 -7.50 51.49 19.31
C PRO A 138 -7.42 52.98 18.95
N THR A 139 -6.22 53.45 18.62
CA THR A 139 -6.01 54.75 17.95
C THR A 139 -6.40 54.65 16.46
N PRO A 140 -6.62 55.76 15.74
CA PRO A 140 -7.01 55.72 14.33
C PRO A 140 -6.05 54.89 13.46
N TYR A 141 -4.75 55.01 13.71
CA TYR A 141 -3.74 54.21 13.02
C TYR A 141 -3.85 52.71 13.36
N GLN A 142 -4.03 52.38 14.65
CA GLN A 142 -4.23 50.99 15.11
C GLN A 142 -5.53 50.38 14.55
N LEU A 143 -6.59 51.18 14.40
CA LEU A 143 -7.84 50.78 13.78
C LEU A 143 -7.64 50.47 12.29
N GLY A 144 -6.85 51.27 11.56
CA GLY A 144 -6.49 50.98 10.18
C GLY A 144 -5.75 49.64 10.01
N ILE A 145 -4.81 49.34 10.92
CA ILE A 145 -4.14 48.02 10.94
C ILE A 145 -5.14 46.91 11.28
N LEU A 146 -6.02 47.13 12.26
CA LEU A 146 -7.04 46.16 12.67
C LEU A 146 -7.99 45.82 11.52
N MET A 147 -8.53 46.82 10.82
CA MET A 147 -9.36 46.64 9.63
C MET A 147 -8.63 45.87 8.53
N ARG A 148 -7.37 46.23 8.25
CA ARG A 148 -6.55 45.53 7.26
C ARG A 148 -6.32 44.06 7.65
N THR A 149 -6.16 43.79 8.94
CA THR A 149 -6.00 42.43 9.49
C THR A 149 -7.29 41.62 9.36
N LEU A 150 -8.44 42.23 9.65
CA LEU A 150 -9.74 41.55 9.65
C LEU A 150 -10.31 41.35 8.24
N ASN A 151 -10.11 42.30 7.33
CA ASN A 151 -10.67 42.24 5.97
C ASN A 151 -9.70 41.59 4.96
N GLY A 152 -8.40 41.83 5.09
CA GLY A 152 -7.40 41.30 4.17
C GLY A 152 -7.13 39.81 4.35
N ALA A 153 -7.20 39.32 5.60
CA ALA A 153 -6.99 37.93 6.01
C ALA A 153 -5.86 37.20 5.26
N ASN A 154 -4.75 37.89 4.99
CA ASN A 154 -3.64 37.41 4.17
C ASN A 154 -2.28 37.64 4.87
N LEU A 155 -1.23 37.03 4.33
CA LEU A 155 0.13 37.14 4.87
C LEU A 155 0.64 38.59 4.94
N GLY A 156 0.26 39.43 3.98
CA GLY A 156 0.64 40.85 3.96
C GLY A 156 0.05 41.65 5.12
N ALA A 157 -1.22 41.40 5.45
CA ALA A 157 -1.89 41.98 6.60
C ALA A 157 -1.27 41.50 7.92
N LEU A 158 -0.99 40.19 8.02
CA LEU A 158 -0.29 39.60 9.16
C LEU A 158 1.11 40.20 9.35
N TRP A 159 1.88 40.38 8.27
CA TRP A 159 3.22 40.97 8.30
C TRP A 159 3.19 42.42 8.79
N THR A 160 2.24 43.21 8.29
CA THR A 160 2.08 44.60 8.71
C THR A 160 1.70 44.71 10.18
N GLY A 161 0.72 43.91 10.63
CA GLY A 161 0.34 43.84 12.04
C GLY A 161 1.46 43.35 12.94
N SER A 162 2.22 42.35 12.51
CA SER A 162 3.33 41.78 13.29
C SER A 162 4.49 42.76 13.42
N ASN A 163 4.86 43.47 12.33
CA ASN A 163 5.90 44.51 12.39
C ASN A 163 5.52 45.65 13.34
N TYR A 164 4.24 46.02 13.35
CA TYR A 164 3.71 46.97 14.34
C TYR A 164 3.90 46.45 15.77
N MET A 165 3.57 45.17 16.01
CA MET A 165 3.73 44.56 17.33
C MET A 165 5.17 44.37 17.80
N VAL A 166 6.11 44.15 16.88
CA VAL A 166 7.54 44.05 17.22
C VAL A 166 8.15 45.44 17.47
N GLY A 167 7.48 46.52 17.06
CA GLY A 167 8.00 47.89 17.19
C GLY A 167 9.02 48.24 16.10
N ARG A 168 8.98 47.54 14.96
CA ARG A 168 9.84 47.86 13.80
C ARG A 168 9.33 49.07 13.00
N GLY A 169 8.17 49.61 13.35
CA GLY A 169 7.71 50.91 12.85
C GLY A 169 8.29 52.04 13.67
N THR A 170 9.24 52.78 13.10
CA THR A 170 9.72 54.04 13.66
C THR A 170 8.63 55.09 13.57
N VAL A 171 8.00 55.43 14.69
CA VAL A 171 7.29 56.71 14.80
C VAL A 171 8.35 57.80 14.93
N PRO A 172 8.27 58.89 14.15
CA PRO A 172 9.13 60.06 14.37
C PRO A 172 8.99 60.53 15.82
N GLY A 173 10.06 60.47 16.62
CA GLY A 173 10.06 60.92 18.02
C GLY A 173 10.35 59.87 19.10
N GLY A 174 10.58 58.59 18.75
CA GLY A 174 11.17 57.60 19.67
C GLY A 174 10.28 57.12 20.83
N LYS A 175 9.02 57.57 20.91
CA LYS A 175 8.06 57.11 21.92
C LYS A 175 7.47 55.76 21.53
N THR A 176 7.44 54.82 22.48
CA THR A 176 6.84 53.50 22.27
C THR A 176 5.32 53.61 22.28
N LEU A 177 4.67 53.44 21.13
CA LEU A 177 3.21 53.37 21.05
C LEU A 177 2.69 52.20 21.90
N ARG A 178 1.71 52.49 22.76
CA ARG A 178 1.08 51.48 23.62
C ARG A 178 0.28 50.49 22.77
N ARG A 179 0.68 49.21 22.79
CA ARG A 179 0.08 48.12 22.00
C ARG A 179 -1.27 47.71 22.61
N PRO A 180 -2.41 47.94 21.94
CA PRO A 180 -3.71 47.61 22.52
C PRO A 180 -3.92 46.09 22.47
N PRO A 181 -4.49 45.48 23.53
CA PRO A 181 -4.69 44.04 23.55
C PRO A 181 -5.59 43.56 22.39
N ILE A 182 -6.62 44.32 22.01
CA ILE A 182 -7.49 43.98 20.86
C ILE A 182 -6.72 43.65 19.57
N LEU A 183 -5.71 44.45 19.22
CA LEU A 183 -4.88 44.23 18.03
C LEU A 183 -4.04 42.96 18.17
N ARG A 184 -3.57 42.65 19.37
CA ARG A 184 -2.83 41.40 19.66
C ARG A 184 -3.70 40.18 19.43
N HIS A 185 -4.95 40.22 19.89
CA HIS A 185 -5.89 39.12 19.69
C HIS A 185 -6.23 38.95 18.19
N ALA A 186 -6.41 40.04 17.44
CA ALA A 186 -6.67 39.98 16.00
C ALA A 186 -5.51 39.37 15.21
N ILE A 187 -4.28 39.83 15.48
CA ILE A 187 -3.06 39.31 14.83
C ILE A 187 -2.86 37.83 15.20
N PHE A 188 -3.04 37.47 16.48
CA PHE A 188 -2.90 36.09 16.93
C PHE A 188 -3.94 35.16 16.29
N MET A 189 -5.19 35.62 16.19
CA MET A 189 -6.25 34.89 15.51
C MET A 189 -5.91 34.68 14.04
N LEU A 190 -5.52 35.75 13.33
CA LEU A 190 -5.11 35.66 11.92
C LEU A 190 -3.92 34.72 11.72
N PHE A 191 -2.90 34.84 12.57
CA PHE A 191 -1.74 33.95 12.55
C PHE A 191 -2.14 32.48 12.69
N THR A 192 -3.01 32.18 13.66
CA THR A 192 -3.43 30.81 13.95
C THR A 192 -4.22 30.20 12.79
N PHE A 193 -5.19 30.93 12.22
CA PHE A 193 -5.97 30.42 11.09
C PHE A 193 -5.13 30.29 9.81
N LEU A 194 -4.24 31.24 9.52
CA LEU A 194 -3.33 31.13 8.38
C LEU A 194 -2.33 29.99 8.57
N ALA A 195 -1.78 29.79 9.77
CA ALA A 195 -0.87 28.69 10.06
C ALA A 195 -1.54 27.33 9.85
N LEU A 196 -2.78 27.17 10.29
CA LEU A 196 -3.54 25.94 10.05
C LEU A 196 -3.90 25.75 8.58
N ALA A 197 -4.38 26.79 7.89
CA ALA A 197 -4.73 26.71 6.48
C ALA A 197 -3.52 26.37 5.60
N TYR A 198 -2.42 27.11 5.73
CA TYR A 198 -1.19 26.79 5.01
C TYR A 198 -0.55 25.48 5.46
N GLY A 199 -0.73 25.09 6.73
CA GLY A 199 -0.37 23.77 7.23
C GLY A 199 -1.11 22.66 6.47
N THR A 200 -2.44 22.79 6.31
CA THR A 200 -3.22 21.82 5.53
C THR A 200 -2.75 21.74 4.08
N ALA A 201 -2.52 22.88 3.41
CA ALA A 201 -2.00 22.90 2.04
C ALA A 201 -0.59 22.30 1.91
N ALA A 202 0.30 22.56 2.87
CA ALA A 202 1.64 21.98 2.89
C ALA A 202 1.58 20.45 3.09
N THR A 203 0.66 19.97 3.92
CA THR A 203 0.51 18.52 4.19
C THR A 203 -0.16 17.78 3.06
N GLU A 204 -1.08 18.43 2.35
CA GLU A 204 -1.65 17.91 1.11
C GLU A 204 -0.57 17.84 0.02
N THR A 205 0.26 18.88 -0.13
CA THR A 205 1.41 18.84 -1.04
C THR A 205 2.37 17.72 -0.67
N TRP A 206 2.65 17.54 0.63
CA TRP A 206 3.50 16.45 1.13
C TRP A 206 2.88 15.07 0.85
N LEU A 207 1.57 14.92 1.08
CA LEU A 207 0.84 13.70 0.74
C LEU A 207 0.94 13.40 -0.76
N GLY A 208 0.70 14.40 -1.61
CA GLY A 208 0.82 14.27 -3.06
C GLY A 208 2.21 13.89 -3.53
N SER A 209 3.26 14.48 -2.93
CA SER A 209 4.64 14.22 -3.33
C SER A 209 5.18 12.87 -2.86
N THR A 210 4.58 12.27 -1.83
CA THR A 210 5.06 11.01 -1.23
C THR A 210 4.14 9.83 -1.50
N SER A 211 2.99 10.07 -2.15
CA SER A 211 2.08 9.01 -2.57
C SER A 211 2.48 8.47 -3.93
N GLU A 212 2.35 7.16 -4.10
CA GLU A 212 2.73 6.46 -5.34
C GLU A 212 1.56 5.60 -5.84
N SER A 213 1.41 5.52 -7.16
CA SER A 213 0.52 4.52 -7.78
C SER A 213 1.21 3.17 -7.77
N VAL A 214 0.58 2.17 -7.17
CA VAL A 214 1.15 0.81 -7.06
C VAL A 214 0.18 -0.20 -7.65
N LEU A 215 0.72 -1.23 -8.31
CA LEU A 215 -0.08 -2.37 -8.73
C LEU A 215 -0.48 -3.15 -7.49
N TYR A 216 -1.78 -3.17 -7.21
CA TYR A 216 -2.35 -3.85 -6.08
C TYR A 216 -2.90 -5.19 -6.56
N PRO A 217 -2.30 -6.34 -6.16
CA PRO A 217 -2.83 -7.63 -6.54
C PRO A 217 -4.16 -7.83 -5.80
N VAL A 218 -5.25 -7.88 -6.56
CA VAL A 218 -6.54 -8.34 -6.05
C VAL A 218 -6.69 -9.78 -6.50
N THR A 219 -6.73 -10.70 -5.54
CA THR A 219 -7.10 -12.10 -5.81
C THR A 219 -8.58 -12.12 -6.16
N ALA A 220 -8.89 -12.21 -7.45
CA ALA A 220 -10.23 -12.47 -7.91
C ALA A 220 -10.44 -13.99 -7.90
N ILE A 221 -11.10 -14.51 -6.87
CA ILE A 221 -11.57 -15.89 -6.84
C ILE A 221 -12.62 -16.00 -7.95
N THR A 222 -12.21 -16.53 -9.09
CA THR A 222 -13.07 -16.63 -10.27
C THR A 222 -13.48 -18.09 -10.43
N SER A 223 -14.18 -18.63 -9.44
CA SER A 223 -15.05 -19.78 -9.69
C SER A 223 -16.29 -19.25 -10.41
N GLN A 224 -16.19 -18.91 -11.70
CA GLN A 224 -17.33 -18.43 -12.46
C GLN A 224 -18.37 -19.55 -12.53
N PRO A 225 -19.58 -19.38 -11.97
CA PRO A 225 -20.59 -20.42 -11.97
C PRO A 225 -20.96 -20.78 -13.42
N GLY A 226 -20.67 -22.01 -13.85
CA GLY A 226 -21.06 -22.55 -15.16
C GLY A 226 -19.99 -22.57 -16.25
N ALA A 227 -18.76 -22.07 -16.01
CA ALA A 227 -17.63 -22.39 -16.88
C ALA A 227 -17.01 -23.75 -16.44
N PRO A 228 -16.65 -24.66 -17.37
CA PRO A 228 -15.96 -25.89 -16.99
C PRO A 228 -14.65 -25.53 -16.29
N ALA A 229 -14.42 -26.14 -15.12
CA ALA A 229 -13.21 -25.90 -14.35
C ALA A 229 -12.00 -26.29 -15.21
N PRO A 230 -10.96 -25.45 -15.28
CA PRO A 230 -9.81 -25.76 -16.12
C PRO A 230 -9.10 -27.02 -15.60
N ALA A 231 -8.69 -27.87 -16.54
CA ALA A 231 -8.19 -29.20 -16.24
C ALA A 231 -6.68 -29.19 -15.92
N PHE A 232 -6.32 -28.63 -14.75
CA PHE A 232 -4.94 -28.50 -14.32
C PHE A 232 -4.41 -29.69 -13.50
N GLY A 233 -5.27 -30.51 -12.89
CA GLY A 233 -4.83 -31.74 -12.22
C GLY A 233 -4.55 -32.88 -13.21
N ARG A 234 -3.98 -33.98 -12.73
CA ARG A 234 -3.73 -35.18 -13.55
C ARG A 234 -4.14 -36.44 -12.78
N GLN A 235 -4.84 -37.35 -13.44
CA GLN A 235 -5.18 -38.67 -12.90
C GLN A 235 -4.92 -39.76 -13.93
N VAL A 236 -4.89 -41.00 -13.47
CA VAL A 236 -4.79 -42.16 -14.36
C VAL A 236 -6.11 -42.35 -15.09
N ASN A 237 -6.05 -42.48 -16.42
CA ASN A 237 -7.21 -42.82 -17.23
C ASN A 237 -7.59 -44.29 -16.98
N GLN A 238 -8.57 -44.49 -16.09
CA GLN A 238 -9.01 -45.82 -15.69
C GLN A 238 -9.68 -46.59 -16.82
N THR A 239 -10.25 -45.92 -17.81
CA THR A 239 -10.88 -46.54 -18.99
C THR A 239 -9.83 -47.23 -19.86
N LEU A 240 -8.76 -46.50 -20.21
CA LEU A 240 -7.62 -47.03 -20.97
C LEU A 240 -6.95 -48.18 -20.22
N CYS A 241 -6.83 -48.06 -18.89
CA CYS A 241 -6.43 -49.18 -18.06
C CYS A 241 -7.34 -50.40 -18.24
N ASN A 242 -8.66 -50.24 -18.09
CA ASN A 242 -9.61 -51.34 -18.06
C ASN A 242 -9.73 -52.09 -19.40
N GLU A 243 -9.55 -51.40 -20.52
CA GLU A 243 -9.55 -52.01 -21.87
C GLU A 243 -8.38 -52.98 -22.04
N GLU A 244 -7.18 -52.58 -21.63
CA GLU A 244 -5.96 -53.38 -21.68
C GLU A 244 -5.99 -54.58 -20.73
N LYS A 245 -6.75 -54.50 -19.62
CA LYS A 245 -6.97 -55.61 -18.68
C LYS A 245 -7.46 -56.87 -19.38
N ASN A 246 -8.33 -56.69 -20.38
CA ASN A 246 -9.03 -57.77 -21.05
C ASN A 246 -8.21 -58.38 -22.20
N ALA A 247 -7.07 -57.76 -22.55
CA ALA A 247 -6.27 -58.14 -23.71
C ALA A 247 -5.14 -59.15 -23.39
N THR A 248 -4.70 -59.29 -22.13
CA THR A 248 -3.52 -60.13 -21.79
C THR A 248 -3.79 -61.11 -20.64
N ASN A 249 -3.74 -62.41 -20.95
CA ASN A 249 -3.76 -63.48 -19.95
C ASN A 249 -2.34 -63.66 -19.37
N ASN A 250 -2.14 -63.33 -18.08
CA ASN A 250 -0.98 -63.65 -17.21
C ASN A 250 0.15 -62.60 -17.03
N GLN A 251 0.00 -61.34 -17.43
CA GLN A 251 0.95 -60.28 -17.01
C GLN A 251 0.29 -59.36 -15.96
N PRO A 252 1.03 -58.85 -14.96
CA PRO A 252 0.48 -57.90 -14.01
C PRO A 252 0.00 -56.65 -14.74
N TYR A 253 -1.13 -56.14 -14.28
CA TYR A 253 -1.94 -55.14 -14.93
C TYR A 253 -1.27 -53.76 -14.95
N GLN A 254 -0.71 -53.36 -16.09
CA GLN A 254 0.02 -52.08 -16.23
C GLN A 254 -0.64 -51.10 -17.24
N CYS A 255 -1.95 -51.21 -17.49
CA CYS A 255 -2.68 -50.26 -18.35
C CYS A 255 -2.08 -50.02 -19.75
N GLY A 256 -1.62 -51.09 -20.43
CA GLY A 256 -0.97 -50.97 -21.75
C GLY A 256 0.51 -50.59 -21.71
N PHE A 257 1.09 -50.42 -20.51
CA PHE A 257 2.55 -50.39 -20.34
C PHE A 257 3.10 -51.81 -20.56
N VAL A 258 3.37 -52.18 -21.81
CA VAL A 258 3.96 -53.49 -22.10
C VAL A 258 5.40 -53.50 -21.58
N ARG A 259 5.67 -54.39 -20.62
CA ARG A 259 7.00 -54.64 -20.05
C ARG A 259 8.02 -54.95 -21.15
N GLY A 260 9.09 -54.16 -21.23
CA GLY A 260 10.27 -54.47 -22.06
C GLY A 260 10.81 -53.31 -22.87
N THR A 261 12.07 -53.43 -23.29
CA THR A 261 12.85 -52.49 -24.12
C THR A 261 12.26 -52.27 -25.53
N SER A 262 11.28 -53.08 -25.96
CA SER A 262 10.49 -52.89 -27.18
C SER A 262 9.10 -52.27 -26.91
N GLY A 263 8.92 -51.64 -25.75
CA GLY A 263 7.66 -51.01 -25.34
C GLY A 263 7.14 -49.97 -26.33
N ASN A 264 5.83 -49.73 -26.28
CA ASN A 264 5.10 -48.82 -27.17
C ASN A 264 5.91 -47.53 -27.47
N PRO A 265 6.35 -47.30 -28.72
CA PRO A 265 7.20 -46.15 -29.07
C PRO A 265 6.54 -44.81 -28.74
N GLN A 266 5.21 -44.78 -28.63
CA GLN A 266 4.46 -43.60 -28.20
C GLN A 266 4.63 -43.32 -26.70
N ALA A 267 4.65 -44.34 -25.84
CA ALA A 267 4.89 -44.15 -24.41
C ALA A 267 6.31 -43.62 -24.16
N ASN A 268 7.29 -44.15 -24.90
CA ASN A 268 8.67 -43.68 -24.83
C ASN A 268 8.85 -42.24 -25.32
N SER A 269 8.17 -41.85 -26.40
CA SER A 269 8.26 -40.48 -26.92
C SER A 269 7.58 -39.48 -25.96
N GLN A 270 6.40 -39.80 -25.43
CA GLN A 270 5.71 -38.94 -24.46
C GLN A 270 6.52 -38.77 -23.17
N ARG A 271 7.16 -39.84 -22.69
CA ARG A 271 8.09 -39.76 -21.55
C ARG A 271 9.19 -38.73 -21.76
N ILE A 272 9.89 -38.80 -22.91
CA ILE A 272 10.98 -37.89 -23.22
C ILE A 272 10.45 -36.44 -23.34
N LEU A 273 9.31 -36.25 -24.00
CA LEU A 273 8.68 -34.94 -24.13
C LEU A 273 8.27 -34.36 -22.78
N ALA A 274 7.64 -35.15 -21.91
CA ALA A 274 7.18 -34.71 -20.60
C ALA A 274 8.34 -34.38 -19.65
N MET A 275 9.41 -35.19 -19.67
CA MET A 275 10.61 -34.97 -18.85
C MET A 275 11.36 -33.70 -19.27
N ASN A 276 11.40 -33.39 -20.57
CA ASN A 276 12.08 -32.23 -21.11
C ASN A 276 11.20 -30.97 -21.19
N GLY A 277 9.95 -31.03 -20.71
CA GLY A 277 9.02 -29.90 -20.78
C GLY A 277 8.56 -29.55 -22.20
N LEU A 278 8.68 -30.47 -23.15
CA LEU A 278 8.32 -30.31 -24.57
C LEU A 278 6.94 -30.90 -24.91
N SER A 279 6.27 -31.55 -23.97
CA SER A 279 4.92 -32.07 -24.18
C SER A 279 3.89 -30.95 -24.17
N ASN A 280 2.91 -31.03 -25.07
CA ASN A 280 1.78 -30.10 -25.15
C ASN A 280 0.68 -30.41 -24.13
N THR A 281 0.71 -31.60 -23.51
CA THR A 281 -0.37 -32.07 -22.63
C THR A 281 0.07 -32.09 -21.18
N THR A 282 1.20 -32.72 -20.88
CA THR A 282 1.65 -32.97 -19.51
C THR A 282 3.16 -32.92 -19.44
N ILE A 283 3.68 -32.18 -18.47
CA ILE A 283 5.11 -32.12 -18.17
C ILE A 283 5.35 -32.58 -16.73
N VAL A 284 6.60 -32.91 -16.41
CA VAL A 284 7.00 -33.22 -15.04
C VAL A 284 7.75 -32.03 -14.44
N ALA A 285 7.25 -31.50 -13.34
CA ALA A 285 7.88 -30.42 -12.58
C ALA A 285 8.33 -30.90 -11.20
N LEU A 286 9.28 -30.20 -10.60
CA LEU A 286 9.63 -30.38 -9.19
C LEU A 286 8.93 -29.32 -8.35
N THR A 287 8.45 -29.74 -7.19
CA THR A 287 7.95 -28.85 -6.14
C THR A 287 9.10 -28.32 -5.28
N ASN A 288 8.77 -27.38 -4.38
CA ASN A 288 9.68 -26.84 -3.37
C ASN A 288 10.33 -27.91 -2.46
N ASP A 289 9.70 -29.07 -2.28
CA ASP A 289 10.20 -30.16 -1.45
C ASP A 289 10.84 -31.30 -2.26
N SER A 290 11.28 -31.01 -3.50
CA SER A 290 11.87 -31.95 -4.46
C SER A 290 10.99 -33.14 -4.89
N THR A 291 9.68 -33.07 -4.65
CA THR A 291 8.73 -34.04 -5.18
C THR A 291 8.50 -33.78 -6.66
N ALA A 292 8.69 -34.80 -7.50
CA ALA A 292 8.29 -34.73 -8.91
C ALA A 292 6.78 -34.85 -8.99
N ILE A 293 6.12 -33.96 -9.73
CA ILE A 293 4.67 -33.94 -9.95
C ILE A 293 4.34 -33.76 -11.42
N MET A 294 3.18 -34.27 -11.86
CA MET A 294 2.69 -34.02 -13.22
C MET A 294 1.82 -32.78 -13.26
N VAL A 295 2.11 -31.91 -14.20
CA VAL A 295 1.47 -30.59 -14.33
C VAL A 295 1.14 -30.32 -15.81
N PRO A 296 0.21 -29.41 -16.10
CA PRO A 296 -0.07 -28.98 -17.47
C PRO A 296 1.16 -28.34 -18.13
N ALA A 297 1.22 -28.42 -19.46
CA ALA A 297 2.27 -27.77 -20.23
C ALA A 297 2.31 -26.26 -19.95
N ILE A 298 3.49 -25.72 -19.63
CA ILE A 298 3.68 -24.31 -19.21
C ILE A 298 3.20 -23.32 -20.28
N SER A 299 3.27 -23.68 -21.57
CA SER A 299 2.77 -22.87 -22.68
C SER A 299 1.27 -22.55 -22.60
N SER A 300 0.51 -23.29 -21.79
CA SER A 300 -0.93 -23.10 -21.57
C SER A 300 -1.27 -22.22 -20.35
N LEU A 301 -0.28 -21.82 -19.53
CA LEU A 301 -0.51 -21.09 -18.29
C LEU A 301 -0.29 -19.58 -18.46
N SER A 302 -1.27 -18.77 -18.04
CA SER A 302 -1.12 -17.32 -17.94
C SER A 302 -0.26 -16.95 -16.73
N THR A 303 0.55 -15.89 -16.83
CA THR A 303 1.39 -15.40 -15.73
C THR A 303 0.60 -14.91 -14.52
N ASN A 304 -0.70 -14.62 -14.69
CA ASN A 304 -1.58 -14.08 -13.65
C ASN A 304 -2.52 -15.13 -13.06
N LEU A 305 -2.26 -16.41 -13.32
CA LEU A 305 -3.06 -17.53 -12.85
C LEU A 305 -2.36 -18.22 -11.69
N GLY A 306 -3.03 -18.24 -10.53
CA GLY A 306 -2.78 -19.18 -9.46
C GLY A 306 -3.78 -20.33 -9.52
N TYR A 307 -3.38 -21.54 -9.18
CA TYR A 307 -4.34 -22.65 -9.05
C TYR A 307 -3.85 -23.73 -8.10
N THR A 308 -4.81 -24.45 -7.53
CA THR A 308 -4.58 -25.61 -6.68
C THR A 308 -5.14 -26.85 -7.37
N ALA A 309 -4.36 -27.92 -7.46
CA ALA A 309 -4.79 -29.16 -8.11
C ALA A 309 -4.17 -30.39 -7.46
N THR A 310 -4.73 -31.57 -7.76
CA THR A 310 -4.23 -32.87 -7.32
C THR A 310 -3.57 -33.61 -8.49
N THR A 311 -2.49 -34.31 -8.21
CA THR A 311 -1.74 -35.09 -9.21
C THR A 311 -0.98 -36.25 -8.59
N LEU A 312 -0.52 -37.18 -9.41
CA LEU A 312 0.45 -38.19 -8.99
C LEU A 312 1.83 -37.52 -8.86
N GLY A 313 2.51 -37.84 -7.75
CA GLY A 313 3.88 -37.44 -7.51
C GLY A 313 4.77 -38.62 -7.14
N VAL A 314 6.07 -38.42 -7.35
CA VAL A 314 7.12 -39.35 -6.93
C VAL A 314 8.15 -38.55 -6.17
N LYS A 315 8.50 -39.03 -4.98
CA LYS A 315 9.60 -38.51 -4.20
C LYS A 315 10.55 -39.65 -3.92
N SER A 316 11.80 -39.51 -4.33
CA SER A 316 12.85 -40.42 -3.94
C SER A 316 13.90 -39.73 -3.09
N VAL A 317 14.49 -40.47 -2.16
CA VAL A 317 15.64 -40.03 -1.37
C VAL A 317 16.72 -41.08 -1.56
N CYS A 318 17.85 -40.68 -2.12
CA CYS A 318 18.95 -41.59 -2.41
C CYS A 318 20.13 -41.32 -1.48
N THR A 319 20.81 -42.38 -1.08
CA THR A 319 22.05 -42.32 -0.31
C THR A 319 23.13 -43.13 -1.00
N SER A 320 24.34 -42.57 -1.08
CA SER A 320 25.51 -43.34 -1.52
C SER A 320 25.94 -44.28 -0.40
N VAL A 321 26.01 -45.57 -0.72
CA VAL A 321 26.43 -46.64 0.19
C VAL A 321 27.74 -47.28 -0.28
N THR A 322 28.38 -46.71 -1.31
CA THR A 322 29.63 -47.19 -1.92
C THR A 322 30.70 -47.50 -0.87
N SER A 323 30.98 -46.58 0.06
CA SER A 323 32.01 -46.75 1.08
C SER A 323 31.77 -47.90 2.06
N GLN A 324 30.51 -48.34 2.19
CA GLN A 324 30.14 -49.46 3.07
C GLN A 324 30.18 -50.79 2.33
N CYS A 325 30.20 -50.76 1.00
CA CYS A 325 29.98 -51.92 0.15
C CYS A 325 31.19 -52.32 -0.68
N VAL A 326 32.10 -51.40 -0.96
CA VAL A 326 33.28 -51.68 -1.77
C VAL A 326 34.29 -52.50 -0.97
N ASP A 327 34.69 -53.64 -1.53
CA ASP A 327 35.79 -54.44 -1.00
C ASP A 327 37.14 -53.89 -1.50
N LEU A 328 37.93 -53.34 -0.57
CA LEU A 328 39.26 -52.79 -0.85
C LEU A 328 40.34 -53.87 -0.98
N GLU A 329 40.02 -55.15 -0.77
CA GLU A 329 41.00 -56.24 -0.87
C GLU A 329 41.24 -56.70 -2.32
N ASN A 330 40.27 -56.50 -3.22
CA ASN A 330 40.37 -56.91 -4.62
C ASN A 330 40.70 -55.73 -5.54
N THR A 331 41.96 -55.31 -5.56
CA THR A 331 42.43 -54.13 -6.31
C THR A 331 43.17 -54.51 -7.59
N GLY A 332 43.13 -53.62 -8.60
CA GLY A 332 43.93 -53.77 -9.81
C GLY A 332 43.27 -53.23 -11.08
N PRO A 333 44.03 -53.01 -12.16
CA PRO A 333 43.55 -52.33 -13.37
C PRO A 333 42.42 -53.08 -14.09
N ASN A 334 42.33 -54.40 -13.88
CA ASN A 334 41.34 -55.29 -14.48
C ASN A 334 40.45 -55.98 -13.43
N ALA A 335 40.56 -55.59 -12.15
CA ALA A 335 39.69 -56.12 -11.11
C ALA A 335 38.23 -55.71 -11.42
N GLY A 336 37.29 -56.62 -11.16
CA GLY A 336 35.87 -56.28 -11.18
C GLY A 336 35.48 -55.70 -9.83
N LEU A 337 34.53 -54.76 -9.81
CA LEU A 337 34.01 -54.26 -8.55
C LEU A 337 33.29 -55.41 -7.80
N PHE A 338 33.88 -55.88 -6.70
CA PHE A 338 33.19 -56.76 -5.77
C PHE A 338 32.51 -55.91 -4.71
N THR A 339 31.18 -56.01 -4.65
CA THR A 339 30.37 -55.31 -3.66
C THR A 339 29.91 -56.30 -2.59
N ASN A 340 30.38 -56.11 -1.35
CA ASN A 340 29.94 -56.87 -0.19
C ASN A 340 29.42 -55.89 0.86
N CYS A 341 28.12 -55.58 0.80
CA CYS A 341 27.50 -54.65 1.73
C CYS A 341 27.12 -55.34 3.05
N PRO A 342 27.23 -54.66 4.20
CA PRO A 342 26.69 -55.16 5.45
C PRO A 342 25.17 -55.21 5.39
N SER A 343 24.55 -56.11 6.18
CA SER A 343 23.11 -56.29 6.23
C SER A 343 22.32 -55.03 6.61
N SER A 344 22.97 -54.04 7.25
CA SER A 344 22.39 -52.73 7.58
C SER A 344 22.07 -51.88 6.34
N VAL A 345 22.81 -52.05 5.24
CA VAL A 345 22.57 -51.32 3.98
C VAL A 345 21.38 -51.93 3.23
N ASN A 346 21.13 -53.23 3.43
CA ASN A 346 20.13 -54.03 2.75
C ASN A 346 20.28 -53.96 1.22
N PHE A 347 21.50 -54.14 0.73
CA PHE A 347 21.82 -54.23 -0.69
C PHE A 347 22.69 -55.47 -0.88
N ASN A 348 22.10 -56.53 -1.39
CA ASN A 348 22.75 -57.82 -1.59
C ASN A 348 22.80 -58.09 -3.10
N THR A 349 23.95 -57.84 -3.70
CA THR A 349 24.22 -58.24 -5.07
C THR A 349 25.29 -59.32 -5.03
N SER A 350 24.91 -60.59 -5.19
CA SER A 350 25.86 -61.60 -5.61
C SER A 350 26.44 -61.13 -6.94
N SER A 351 27.76 -61.00 -7.03
CA SER A 351 28.48 -60.35 -8.13
C SER A 351 28.31 -60.97 -9.53
N ASN A 352 27.37 -61.90 -9.70
CA ASN A 352 27.06 -62.60 -10.94
C ASN A 352 25.57 -62.57 -11.34
N ASP A 353 24.64 -62.17 -10.45
CA ASP A 353 23.19 -62.12 -10.75
C ASP A 353 22.77 -60.67 -11.06
N PHE A 354 23.35 -60.10 -12.12
CA PHE A 354 22.93 -58.79 -12.60
C PHE A 354 21.64 -58.94 -13.43
N GLY A 355 20.52 -58.55 -12.84
CA GLY A 355 19.18 -58.56 -13.44
C GLY A 355 19.06 -57.76 -14.75
N CYS A 356 17.87 -57.84 -15.36
CA CYS A 356 17.58 -57.83 -16.81
C CYS A 356 17.96 -56.61 -17.68
N ASN A 357 18.81 -55.69 -17.23
CA ASN A 357 19.33 -54.57 -18.02
C ASN A 357 20.85 -54.52 -17.98
N SER A 358 21.51 -55.47 -18.63
CA SER A 358 22.90 -55.27 -19.07
C SER A 358 22.90 -54.69 -20.50
N TYR A 359 22.23 -53.54 -20.69
CA TYR A 359 22.30 -52.82 -21.96
C TYR A 359 23.55 -51.94 -21.95
N GLY A 360 24.65 -52.45 -22.51
CA GLY A 360 25.88 -51.67 -22.71
C GLY A 360 26.83 -51.57 -21.53
N GLY A 361 26.61 -52.29 -20.43
CA GLY A 361 27.59 -52.45 -19.34
C GLY A 361 27.77 -51.25 -18.40
N THR A 362 26.90 -50.24 -18.46
CA THR A 362 27.06 -48.99 -17.70
C THR A 362 26.17 -48.88 -16.45
N LEU A 363 25.09 -49.66 -16.32
CA LEU A 363 24.16 -49.55 -15.19
C LEU A 363 23.55 -50.88 -14.76
N PHE A 364 23.52 -51.12 -13.44
CA PHE A 364 22.90 -52.31 -12.83
C PHE A 364 21.99 -51.87 -11.70
N GLY A 365 20.68 -52.08 -11.80
CA GLY A 365 19.77 -51.67 -10.74
C GLY A 365 18.34 -52.15 -10.91
N GLY A 366 17.58 -52.06 -9.82
CA GLY A 366 16.19 -52.48 -9.75
C GLY A 366 15.61 -52.32 -8.34
N PRO A 367 14.32 -52.66 -8.15
CA PRO A 367 13.73 -52.71 -6.82
C PRO A 367 14.46 -53.72 -5.92
N LEU A 368 14.58 -53.39 -4.63
CA LEU A 368 15.20 -54.26 -3.63
C LEU A 368 14.13 -55.05 -2.90
N GLY A 369 14.40 -56.35 -2.72
CA GLY A 369 13.62 -57.24 -1.87
C GLY A 369 13.79 -56.91 -0.39
N SER A 370 13.01 -57.58 0.45
CA SER A 370 13.17 -57.46 1.91
C SER A 370 14.55 -57.94 2.40
N ASP A 371 15.20 -58.82 1.64
CA ASP A 371 16.54 -59.34 1.85
C ASP A 371 17.65 -58.50 1.19
N GLY A 372 17.27 -57.40 0.53
CA GLY A 372 18.18 -56.50 -0.16
C GLY A 372 18.63 -57.01 -1.53
N SER A 373 18.14 -58.15 -1.98
CA SER A 373 18.41 -58.64 -3.34
C SER A 373 17.73 -57.75 -4.38
N ILE A 374 18.36 -57.53 -5.53
CA ILE A 374 17.70 -56.87 -6.66
C ILE A 374 16.65 -57.84 -7.20
N LEU A 375 15.38 -57.49 -7.08
CA LEU A 375 14.28 -58.33 -7.55
C LEU A 375 14.30 -58.40 -9.09
N GLU A 376 13.96 -59.57 -9.63
CA GLU A 376 13.80 -59.75 -11.07
C GLU A 376 12.74 -58.79 -11.64
N CYS A 377 12.91 -58.41 -12.92
CA CYS A 377 12.19 -57.34 -13.61
C CYS A 377 10.68 -57.56 -13.80
N LEU A 378 10.13 -58.60 -13.18
CA LEU A 378 8.72 -58.96 -13.23
C LEU A 378 8.01 -58.82 -11.88
N GLN A 379 8.71 -58.49 -10.79
CA GLN A 379 8.08 -58.37 -9.48
C GLN A 379 7.29 -57.09 -9.34
N THR A 380 6.08 -57.22 -8.80
CA THR A 380 5.20 -56.11 -8.46
C THR A 380 5.63 -55.50 -7.13
N ALA A 381 5.59 -54.17 -7.02
CA ALA A 381 5.64 -53.52 -5.72
C ALA A 381 4.52 -54.12 -4.84
N ASN A 382 4.86 -54.51 -3.62
CA ASN A 382 3.91 -54.98 -2.59
C ASN A 382 3.49 -53.87 -1.63
N ALA A 383 4.10 -52.68 -1.77
CA ALA A 383 3.88 -51.51 -0.95
C ALA A 383 3.91 -50.24 -1.82
N THR A 384 3.41 -49.14 -1.26
CA THR A 384 3.34 -47.82 -1.90
C THR A 384 4.68 -47.08 -1.89
N ASP A 385 5.54 -47.49 -0.98
CA ASP A 385 6.95 -47.19 -0.84
C ASP A 385 7.79 -48.43 -1.20
N PHE A 386 8.89 -48.23 -1.90
CA PHE A 386 9.81 -49.31 -2.24
C PHE A 386 11.25 -48.81 -2.26
N ARG A 387 12.19 -49.70 -1.96
CA ARG A 387 13.61 -49.41 -2.06
C ARG A 387 14.10 -49.76 -3.46
N TYR A 388 14.93 -48.91 -4.04
CA TYR A 388 15.53 -49.08 -5.35
C TYR A 388 17.04 -49.03 -5.20
N GLY A 389 17.73 -50.06 -5.68
CA GLY A 389 19.17 -50.15 -5.64
C GLY A 389 19.76 -49.97 -7.02
N ILE A 390 20.83 -49.19 -7.15
CA ILE A 390 21.51 -49.01 -8.42
C ILE A 390 23.02 -48.79 -8.25
N ILE A 391 23.78 -49.41 -9.16
CA ILE A 391 25.20 -49.18 -9.37
C ILE A 391 25.32 -48.23 -10.56
N VAL A 392 25.80 -47.02 -10.29
CA VAL A 392 26.08 -46.02 -11.30
C VAL A 392 27.55 -46.07 -11.68
N ILE A 393 27.83 -46.21 -12.97
CA ILE A 393 29.18 -46.08 -13.53
C ILE A 393 29.25 -44.73 -14.23
N SER A 394 30.16 -43.87 -13.77
CA SER A 394 30.37 -42.54 -14.34
C SER A 394 31.51 -42.58 -15.36
N GLU A 395 31.18 -42.17 -16.60
CA GLU A 395 32.15 -42.08 -17.69
C GLU A 395 33.09 -40.88 -17.51
N ALA A 396 32.71 -39.88 -16.70
CA ALA A 396 33.57 -38.76 -16.36
C ALA A 396 34.90 -39.18 -15.67
N TYR A 397 34.92 -40.37 -15.07
CA TYR A 397 36.09 -40.96 -14.41
C TYR A 397 36.76 -42.07 -15.22
N ASN A 398 36.37 -42.27 -16.49
CA ASN A 398 37.08 -43.18 -17.38
C ASN A 398 38.48 -42.62 -17.64
N ALA A 399 39.46 -43.08 -16.86
CA ALA A 399 40.83 -42.67 -17.02
C ALA A 399 41.45 -43.33 -18.24
N ASP A 400 42.00 -42.50 -19.12
CA ASP A 400 43.18 -42.85 -19.91
C ASP A 400 44.27 -43.26 -18.90
N THR A 401 44.64 -44.56 -18.90
CA THR A 401 45.56 -45.40 -18.08
C THR A 401 46.46 -44.85 -16.93
N SER A 402 46.55 -43.54 -16.74
CA SER A 402 47.41 -42.79 -15.81
C SER A 402 46.80 -42.48 -14.44
N VAL A 403 45.47 -42.57 -14.26
CA VAL A 403 44.80 -42.45 -12.95
C VAL A 403 44.36 -43.84 -12.48
N SER A 404 45.33 -44.71 -12.22
CA SER A 404 45.10 -45.96 -11.51
C SER A 404 45.12 -45.67 -10.01
N GLY A 405 43.95 -45.30 -9.47
CA GLY A 405 43.78 -45.03 -8.06
C GLY A 405 42.53 -45.73 -7.54
N GLU A 406 42.67 -46.42 -6.41
CA GLU A 406 41.58 -46.99 -5.62
C GLU A 406 41.21 -45.96 -4.55
N ASP A 407 40.45 -44.93 -4.91
CA ASP A 407 40.16 -43.81 -4.02
C ASP A 407 38.75 -43.22 -4.22
N PHE A 408 38.23 -42.61 -3.17
CA PHE A 408 36.96 -41.90 -3.20
C PHE A 408 37.14 -40.49 -3.77
N VAL A 409 36.25 -40.11 -4.69
CA VAL A 409 36.30 -38.78 -5.32
C VAL A 409 35.57 -37.77 -4.45
N GLY A 410 36.29 -37.21 -3.47
CA GLY A 410 35.76 -36.20 -2.56
C GLY A 410 34.45 -36.64 -1.90
N ASN A 411 33.43 -35.78 -1.93
CA ASN A 411 32.11 -36.06 -1.34
C ASN A 411 31.07 -36.60 -2.34
N THR A 412 31.49 -36.95 -3.56
CA THR A 412 30.56 -37.34 -4.63
C THR A 412 29.95 -38.74 -4.41
N GLY A 413 30.56 -39.55 -3.55
CA GLY A 413 30.20 -40.95 -3.31
C GLY A 413 30.73 -41.93 -4.35
N PHE A 414 31.46 -41.44 -5.37
CA PHE A 414 32.13 -42.28 -6.36
C PHE A 414 33.44 -42.85 -5.80
N PHE A 415 33.66 -44.13 -6.07
CA PHE A 415 34.90 -44.85 -5.84
C PHE A 415 35.54 -45.18 -7.18
N LEU A 416 36.78 -44.76 -7.38
CA LEU A 416 37.56 -45.11 -8.57
C LEU A 416 38.06 -46.54 -8.42
N HIS A 417 37.79 -47.40 -9.41
CA HIS A 417 38.19 -48.80 -9.36
C HIS A 417 38.70 -49.28 -10.72
N GLY A 418 39.97 -49.70 -10.76
CA GLY A 418 40.64 -50.14 -11.98
C GLY A 418 40.59 -49.11 -13.13
N ASN A 419 40.57 -49.59 -14.38
CA ASN A 419 40.46 -48.76 -15.58
C ASN A 419 39.02 -48.62 -16.10
N ARG A 420 38.01 -48.86 -15.26
CA ARG A 420 36.59 -48.98 -15.68
C ARG A 420 35.70 -47.82 -15.22
N GLY A 421 36.31 -46.76 -14.70
CA GLY A 421 35.61 -45.55 -14.28
C GLY A 421 35.35 -45.48 -12.78
N GLY A 422 34.45 -44.58 -12.41
CA GLY A 422 34.02 -44.36 -11.03
C GLY A 422 32.69 -45.05 -10.78
N TYR A 423 32.60 -45.78 -9.67
CA TYR A 423 31.42 -46.52 -9.25
C TYR A 423 30.74 -45.84 -8.08
N ASN A 424 29.42 -45.71 -8.14
CA ASN A 424 28.61 -45.21 -7.03
C ASN A 424 27.41 -46.13 -6.81
N LEU A 425 27.38 -46.80 -5.67
CA LEU A 425 26.24 -47.58 -5.22
C LEU A 425 25.26 -46.66 -4.51
N LEU A 426 24.06 -46.56 -5.05
CA LEU A 426 22.98 -45.77 -4.49
C LEU A 426 21.85 -46.70 -4.05
N THR A 427 21.36 -46.46 -2.84
CA THR A 427 20.06 -46.99 -2.38
C THR A 427 19.09 -45.82 -2.28
N CYS A 428 17.94 -45.96 -2.90
CA CYS A 428 16.91 -44.94 -2.96
C CYS A 428 15.62 -45.45 -2.34
N ASP A 429 15.05 -44.70 -1.40
CA ASP A 429 13.69 -44.92 -0.94
C ASP A 429 12.76 -44.12 -1.86
N VAL A 430 11.88 -44.82 -2.59
CA VAL A 430 10.99 -44.24 -3.60
C VAL A 430 9.55 -44.31 -3.10
N ASN A 431 8.94 -43.15 -2.93
CA ASN A 431 7.58 -43.02 -2.45
C ASN A 431 6.68 -42.54 -3.59
N SER A 432 5.64 -43.31 -3.89
CA SER A 432 4.56 -42.89 -4.78
C SER A 432 3.49 -42.16 -3.97
N LEU A 433 3.14 -40.94 -4.39
CA LEU A 433 2.33 -40.01 -3.62
C LEU A 433 1.18 -39.45 -4.45
N VAL A 434 0.03 -39.21 -3.83
CA VAL A 434 -0.98 -38.27 -4.35
C VAL A 434 -0.68 -36.90 -3.73
N VAL A 435 -0.39 -35.93 -4.58
CA VAL A 435 0.09 -34.60 -4.18
C VAL A 435 -0.96 -33.56 -4.53
N THR A 436 -1.36 -32.79 -3.52
CA THR A 436 -2.08 -31.53 -3.71
C THR A 436 -1.06 -30.41 -3.78
N TYR A 437 -1.02 -29.71 -4.91
CA TYR A 437 -0.03 -28.66 -5.17
C TYR A 437 -0.70 -27.34 -5.53
N HIS A 438 0.01 -26.26 -5.25
CA HIS A 438 -0.36 -24.91 -5.64
C HIS A 438 0.68 -24.35 -6.61
N TYR A 439 0.21 -23.86 -7.75
CA TYR A 439 1.00 -23.15 -8.74
C TYR A 439 0.80 -21.65 -8.60
N PHE A 440 1.89 -20.91 -8.48
CA PHE A 440 1.87 -19.46 -8.51
C PHE A 440 3.17 -18.91 -9.07
N ASN A 441 3.07 -17.96 -10.00
CA ASN A 441 4.21 -17.22 -10.56
C ASN A 441 5.36 -18.13 -11.06
N GLY A 442 5.03 -19.20 -11.79
CA GLY A 442 6.02 -20.13 -12.34
C GLY A 442 6.57 -21.17 -11.36
N SER A 443 6.12 -21.17 -10.11
CA SER A 443 6.59 -22.11 -9.08
C SER A 443 5.50 -23.07 -8.64
N TYR A 444 5.90 -24.29 -8.27
CA TYR A 444 5.01 -25.33 -7.74
C TYR A 444 5.33 -25.60 -6.27
N THR A 445 4.32 -25.56 -5.42
CA THR A 445 4.45 -25.78 -3.98
C THR A 445 3.57 -26.93 -3.53
N THR A 446 4.12 -27.85 -2.74
CA THR A 446 3.36 -28.95 -2.15
C THR A 446 2.54 -28.43 -0.97
N LEU A 447 1.21 -28.57 -1.03
CA LEU A 447 0.31 -28.22 0.08
C LEU A 447 0.07 -29.43 0.99
N ALA A 448 -0.18 -30.59 0.38
CA ALA A 448 -0.40 -31.84 1.08
C ALA A 448 0.05 -33.01 0.20
N SER A 449 0.52 -34.09 0.84
CA SER A 449 0.84 -35.35 0.17
C SER A 449 0.35 -36.52 1.00
N SER A 450 -0.06 -37.58 0.31
CA SER A 450 -0.48 -38.85 0.91
C SER A 450 0.04 -40.01 0.06
N ALA A 451 0.20 -41.20 0.65
CA ALA A 451 0.61 -42.37 -0.11
C ALA A 451 -0.41 -42.67 -1.23
N SER A 452 0.09 -43.02 -2.42
CA SER A 452 -0.75 -43.44 -3.54
C SER A 452 -1.35 -44.82 -3.33
N ASP A 453 -2.18 -45.27 -4.27
CA ASP A 453 -2.65 -46.65 -4.26
C ASP A 453 -1.57 -47.62 -4.78
N LEU A 454 -1.69 -48.90 -4.41
CA LEU A 454 -0.72 -49.93 -4.83
C LEU A 454 -0.56 -50.02 -6.36
N PRO A 455 -1.62 -49.94 -7.19
CA PRO A 455 -1.47 -49.90 -8.65
C PRO A 455 -0.67 -48.71 -9.17
N GLN A 456 -0.81 -47.52 -8.59
CA GLN A 456 -0.01 -46.34 -8.94
C GLN A 456 1.45 -46.54 -8.56
N ALA A 457 1.72 -47.07 -7.37
CA ALA A 457 3.08 -47.40 -6.94
C ALA A 457 3.75 -48.43 -7.85
N GLN A 458 3.01 -49.45 -8.32
CA GLN A 458 3.50 -50.42 -9.29
C GLN A 458 3.89 -49.76 -10.63
N ARG A 459 3.06 -48.84 -11.15
CA ARG A 459 3.39 -48.08 -12.37
C ARG A 459 4.62 -47.20 -12.20
N VAL A 460 4.74 -46.55 -11.04
CA VAL A 460 5.94 -45.76 -10.69
C VAL A 460 7.17 -46.65 -10.66
N LEU A 461 7.08 -47.85 -10.07
CA LEU A 461 8.17 -48.81 -10.05
C LEU A 461 8.62 -49.21 -11.47
N ASP A 462 7.67 -49.54 -12.34
CA ASP A 462 7.98 -49.85 -13.75
C ASP A 462 8.64 -48.66 -14.46
N GLY A 463 8.15 -47.46 -14.17
CA GLY A 463 8.71 -46.21 -14.67
C GLY A 463 10.13 -45.94 -14.17
N SER A 464 10.40 -46.20 -12.88
CA SER A 464 11.73 -46.09 -12.27
C SER A 464 12.72 -47.01 -12.96
N TRP A 465 12.32 -48.25 -13.24
CA TRP A 465 13.15 -49.22 -13.94
C TRP A 465 13.48 -48.78 -15.37
N ALA A 466 12.46 -48.40 -16.16
CA ALA A 466 12.68 -47.94 -17.53
C ALA A 466 13.45 -46.60 -17.60
N GLY A 467 13.35 -45.81 -16.53
CA GLY A 467 13.91 -44.48 -16.43
C GLY A 467 15.34 -44.42 -15.93
N SER A 468 15.73 -45.30 -14.99
CA SER A 468 17.00 -45.21 -14.28
C SER A 468 18.22 -45.28 -15.20
N VAL A 469 18.08 -45.90 -16.38
CA VAL A 469 19.14 -45.97 -17.40
C VAL A 469 19.51 -44.58 -17.96
N TYR A 470 18.55 -43.66 -18.00
CA TYR A 470 18.73 -42.32 -18.57
C TYR A 470 19.09 -41.26 -17.54
N VAL A 471 18.99 -41.58 -16.24
CA VAL A 471 19.24 -40.61 -15.17
C VAL A 471 20.72 -40.21 -15.09
N PRO A 472 21.69 -41.14 -15.01
CA PRO A 472 23.11 -40.79 -14.90
C PRO A 472 23.61 -39.82 -15.97
N PRO A 473 23.46 -40.08 -17.28
CA PRO A 473 23.98 -39.15 -18.30
C PRO A 473 23.28 -37.78 -18.27
N ALA A 474 22.04 -37.71 -17.77
CA ALA A 474 21.31 -36.44 -17.65
C ALA A 474 21.76 -35.60 -16.44
N ILE A 475 22.28 -36.23 -15.38
CA ILE A 475 22.64 -35.54 -14.14
C ILE A 475 24.13 -35.48 -13.87
N GLU A 476 24.98 -36.19 -14.61
CA GLU A 476 26.41 -36.34 -14.32
C GLU A 476 27.12 -35.00 -14.13
N GLY A 477 26.94 -34.03 -15.03
CA GLY A 477 27.55 -32.71 -14.90
C GLY A 477 27.12 -31.97 -13.63
N VAL A 478 25.81 -31.91 -13.34
CA VAL A 478 25.27 -31.15 -12.19
C VAL A 478 25.54 -31.86 -10.86
N GLY A 479 25.39 -33.19 -10.84
CA GLY A 479 25.59 -34.02 -9.66
C GLY A 479 27.05 -34.07 -9.22
N LEU A 480 27.99 -34.16 -10.17
CA LEU A 480 29.42 -34.14 -9.86
C LEU A 480 29.89 -32.74 -9.43
N TYR A 481 29.41 -31.68 -10.09
CA TYR A 481 29.79 -30.31 -9.74
C TYR A 481 29.26 -29.87 -8.37
N SER A 482 28.02 -30.22 -8.03
CA SER A 482 27.40 -29.87 -6.74
C SER A 482 28.01 -30.62 -5.54
N GLY A 483 28.72 -31.72 -5.79
CA GLY A 483 29.22 -32.61 -4.74
C GLY A 483 28.14 -33.44 -4.04
N ASN A 484 26.88 -33.36 -4.49
CA ASN A 484 25.75 -34.10 -3.95
C ASN A 484 25.04 -34.88 -5.06
N TYR A 485 25.75 -35.90 -5.55
CA TYR A 485 25.29 -36.73 -6.65
C TYR A 485 24.01 -37.50 -6.30
N ALA A 486 23.90 -37.98 -5.06
CA ALA A 486 22.76 -38.77 -4.61
C ALA A 486 21.44 -37.98 -4.66
N ASP A 487 21.42 -36.72 -4.21
CA ASP A 487 20.23 -35.87 -4.29
C ASP A 487 19.85 -35.51 -5.74
N SER A 488 20.85 -35.26 -6.58
CA SER A 488 20.65 -35.03 -8.01
C SER A 488 20.07 -36.28 -8.69
N PHE A 489 20.58 -37.46 -8.32
CA PHE A 489 20.11 -38.74 -8.83
C PHE A 489 18.70 -39.02 -8.36
N ALA A 490 18.39 -38.75 -7.10
CA ALA A 490 17.04 -38.87 -6.55
C ALA A 490 16.04 -37.99 -7.32
N SER A 491 16.38 -36.72 -7.53
CA SER A 491 15.51 -35.81 -8.30
C SER A 491 15.31 -36.28 -9.74
N GLY A 492 16.37 -36.79 -10.38
CA GLY A 492 16.31 -37.36 -11.72
C GLY A 492 15.45 -38.63 -11.78
N LEU A 493 15.66 -39.56 -10.84
CA LEU A 493 14.89 -40.80 -10.73
C LEU A 493 13.40 -40.51 -10.52
N SER A 494 13.06 -39.58 -9.62
CA SER A 494 11.68 -39.14 -9.39
C SER A 494 11.04 -38.60 -10.67
N LYS A 495 11.75 -37.73 -11.40
CA LYS A 495 11.26 -37.17 -12.67
C LYS A 495 11.03 -38.25 -13.72
N THR A 496 12.01 -39.11 -13.94
CA THR A 496 11.93 -40.10 -15.02
C THR A 496 10.92 -41.20 -14.71
N ALA A 497 10.84 -41.62 -13.44
CA ALA A 497 9.83 -42.57 -12.97
C ALA A 497 8.41 -42.05 -13.23
N LEU A 498 8.15 -40.79 -12.85
CA LEU A 498 6.86 -40.17 -13.08
C LEU A 498 6.60 -39.91 -14.58
N ALA A 499 7.61 -39.45 -15.33
CA ALA A 499 7.49 -39.17 -16.76
C ALA A 499 7.10 -40.41 -17.57
N ALA A 500 7.56 -41.59 -17.16
CA ALA A 500 7.19 -42.86 -17.80
C ALA A 500 5.68 -43.12 -17.73
N THR A 501 5.01 -42.67 -16.67
CA THR A 501 3.57 -42.89 -16.49
C THR A 501 2.69 -41.87 -17.23
N THR A 502 3.27 -40.84 -17.87
CA THR A 502 2.50 -39.75 -18.50
C THR A 502 1.57 -40.18 -19.62
N TYR A 503 1.87 -41.28 -20.31
CA TYR A 503 1.05 -41.81 -21.42
C TYR A 503 -0.37 -42.22 -20.98
N VAL A 504 -0.52 -42.68 -19.75
CA VAL A 504 -1.82 -43.15 -19.21
C VAL A 504 -2.54 -42.08 -18.39
N MET A 505 -2.02 -40.86 -18.37
CA MET A 505 -2.59 -39.77 -17.58
C MET A 505 -3.55 -38.91 -18.39
N GLU A 506 -4.65 -38.54 -17.76
CA GLU A 506 -5.63 -37.61 -18.29
C GLU A 506 -5.75 -36.35 -17.41
N PRO A 507 -6.16 -35.21 -17.99
CA PRO A 507 -6.43 -33.99 -17.24
C PRO A 507 -7.61 -34.13 -16.27
N THR A 508 -7.50 -33.55 -15.08
CA THR A 508 -8.59 -33.40 -14.11
C THR A 508 -8.81 -31.95 -13.73
N GLU A 509 -10.01 -31.64 -13.25
CA GLU A 509 -10.36 -30.30 -12.81
C GLU A 509 -9.45 -29.82 -11.67
N ALA A 510 -9.13 -28.52 -11.68
CA ALA A 510 -8.46 -27.86 -10.58
C ALA A 510 -9.40 -27.79 -9.36
N LEU A 511 -8.84 -27.90 -8.15
CA LEU A 511 -9.57 -27.72 -6.90
C LEU A 511 -9.97 -26.24 -6.70
N GLU A 512 -9.05 -25.33 -7.04
CA GLU A 512 -9.26 -23.89 -6.93
C GLU A 512 -8.48 -23.17 -8.02
N THR A 513 -9.04 -22.08 -8.54
CA THR A 513 -8.37 -21.20 -9.50
C THR A 513 -8.48 -19.76 -9.05
N GLU A 514 -7.34 -19.10 -8.98
CA GLU A 514 -7.20 -17.70 -8.60
C GLU A 514 -6.67 -16.91 -9.80
N PHE A 515 -7.40 -15.89 -10.21
CA PHE A 515 -6.86 -14.91 -11.16
C PHE A 515 -6.39 -13.70 -10.38
N VAL A 516 -5.09 -13.40 -10.45
CA VAL A 516 -4.56 -12.18 -9.88
C VAL A 516 -4.83 -11.06 -10.87
N GLN A 517 -5.89 -10.29 -10.64
CA GLN A 517 -6.07 -9.03 -11.33
C GLN A 517 -5.25 -7.97 -10.61
N THR A 518 -4.26 -7.43 -11.31
CA THR A 518 -3.51 -6.28 -10.83
C THR A 518 -4.34 -5.03 -11.08
N ASN A 519 -5.00 -4.52 -10.05
CA ASN A 519 -5.69 -3.24 -10.12
C ASN A 519 -4.71 -2.11 -9.78
N LEU A 520 -4.86 -0.97 -10.46
CA LEU A 520 -4.09 0.22 -10.12
C LEU A 520 -4.58 0.76 -8.77
N GLY A 521 -3.80 0.55 -7.72
CA GLY A 521 -4.05 1.08 -6.38
C GLY A 521 -3.17 2.28 -6.06
N SER A 522 -3.17 2.68 -4.80
CA SER A 522 -2.29 3.73 -4.28
C SER A 522 -1.64 3.33 -2.96
N ARG A 523 -0.41 3.82 -2.79
CA ARG A 523 0.36 3.78 -1.56
C ARG A 523 0.34 5.18 -0.97
N LEU A 524 -0.35 5.34 0.16
CA LEU A 524 -0.52 6.62 0.86
C LEU A 524 0.30 6.61 2.15
N PRO A 525 1.27 7.51 2.34
CA PRO A 525 2.04 7.58 3.57
C PRO A 525 1.15 8.05 4.74
N LEU A 526 1.23 7.32 5.86
CA LEU A 526 0.32 7.51 6.99
C LEU A 526 0.54 8.86 7.69
N ALA A 527 1.79 9.32 7.78
CA ALA A 527 2.14 10.55 8.50
C ALA A 527 1.48 11.81 7.90
N PRO A 528 1.66 12.16 6.61
CA PRO A 528 0.98 13.32 6.03
C PRO A 528 -0.54 13.16 6.01
N LEU A 529 -1.06 11.94 5.84
CA LEU A 529 -2.50 11.67 5.86
C LEU A 529 -3.12 11.99 7.23
N LEU A 530 -2.53 11.47 8.32
CA LEU A 530 -2.98 11.78 9.69
C LEU A 530 -2.82 13.26 10.01
N LEU A 531 -1.72 13.87 9.58
CA LEU A 531 -1.46 15.28 9.86
C LEU A 531 -2.47 16.18 9.15
N LEU A 532 -2.83 15.87 7.89
CA LEU A 532 -3.89 16.55 7.16
C LEU A 532 -5.23 16.50 7.93
N PHE A 533 -5.65 15.31 8.37
CA PHE A 533 -6.89 15.18 9.15
C PHE A 533 -6.82 15.97 10.46
N THR A 534 -5.75 15.84 11.24
CA THR A 534 -5.62 16.53 12.52
C THR A 534 -5.68 18.05 12.36
N LEU A 535 -5.02 18.62 11.36
CA LEU A 535 -5.07 20.05 11.08
C LEU A 535 -6.47 20.51 10.65
N SER A 536 -7.16 19.74 9.81
CA SER A 536 -8.54 20.04 9.41
C SER A 536 -9.51 19.99 10.60
N PHE A 537 -9.37 19.01 11.50
CA PHE A 537 -10.19 18.93 12.72
C PHE A 537 -9.89 20.10 13.68
N LEU A 538 -8.62 20.44 13.89
CA LEU A 538 -8.22 21.59 14.70
C LEU A 538 -8.75 22.90 14.13
N TYR A 539 -8.70 23.07 12.80
CA TYR A 539 -9.29 24.21 12.11
C TYR A 539 -10.79 24.32 12.41
N CYS A 540 -11.54 23.23 12.22
CA CYS A 540 -12.99 23.19 12.49
C CYS A 540 -13.31 23.52 13.95
N ALA A 541 -12.55 22.98 14.91
CA ALA A 541 -12.72 23.25 16.33
C ALA A 541 -12.51 24.74 16.65
N LEU A 542 -11.51 25.39 16.05
CA LEU A 542 -11.30 26.82 16.22
C LEU A 542 -12.39 27.68 15.57
N VAL A 543 -12.91 27.28 14.40
CA VAL A 543 -14.05 27.97 13.77
C VAL A 543 -15.28 27.90 14.68
N LEU A 544 -15.57 26.72 15.27
CA LEU A 544 -16.65 26.57 16.24
C LEU A 544 -16.43 27.44 17.48
N ALA A 545 -15.21 27.45 18.03
CA ALA A 545 -14.87 28.27 19.20
C ALA A 545 -15.07 29.77 18.93
N VAL A 546 -14.59 30.26 17.78
CA VAL A 546 -14.76 31.67 17.37
C VAL A 546 -16.23 31.99 17.13
N THR A 547 -16.98 31.10 16.50
CA THR A 547 -18.43 31.26 16.28
C THR A 547 -19.18 31.36 17.61
N ALA A 548 -18.87 30.47 18.57
CA ALA A 548 -19.46 30.51 19.90
C ALA A 548 -19.13 31.80 20.66
N LEU A 549 -17.88 32.28 20.55
CA LEU A 549 -17.47 33.57 21.13
C LEU A 549 -18.18 34.76 20.49
N ALA A 550 -18.34 34.76 19.16
CA ALA A 550 -19.06 35.79 18.43
C ALA A 550 -20.55 35.85 18.85
N VAL A 551 -21.22 34.70 18.89
CA VAL A 551 -22.61 34.58 19.34
C VAL A 551 -22.76 35.06 20.78
N ARG A 552 -21.83 34.69 21.68
CA ARG A 552 -21.84 35.13 23.08
C ARG A 552 -21.77 36.67 23.20
N GLU A 553 -20.92 37.33 22.43
CA GLU A 553 -20.80 38.81 22.51
C GLU A 553 -22.04 39.53 21.95
N ILE A 554 -22.71 38.96 20.94
CA ILE A 554 -23.95 39.53 20.40
C ILE A 554 -25.11 39.43 21.39
N PHE A 555 -25.20 38.32 22.12
CA PHE A 555 -26.21 38.16 23.17
C PHE A 555 -25.99 39.12 24.34
N LYS A 556 -24.74 39.47 24.66
CA LYS A 556 -24.45 40.46 25.72
C LYS A 556 -24.87 41.87 25.32
N SER A 557 -24.63 42.26 24.07
CA SER A 557 -25.00 43.59 23.59
C SER A 557 -25.35 43.58 22.09
N PRO A 558 -26.56 44.00 21.70
CA PRO A 558 -26.94 44.08 20.29
C PRO A 558 -26.11 45.12 19.52
N LEU A 559 -25.50 46.09 20.22
CA LEU A 559 -24.64 47.13 19.62
C LEU A 559 -23.31 46.57 19.09
N THR A 560 -22.94 45.33 19.44
CA THR A 560 -21.74 44.68 18.90
C THR A 560 -21.78 44.53 17.39
N SER A 561 -22.97 44.34 16.80
CA SER A 561 -23.12 44.27 15.35
C SER A 561 -22.77 45.60 14.66
N PHE A 562 -23.01 46.72 15.32
CA PHE A 562 -22.66 48.05 14.81
C PHE A 562 -21.16 48.35 14.99
N ALA A 563 -20.58 47.92 16.10
CA ALA A 563 -19.13 47.97 16.29
C ALA A 563 -18.40 47.07 15.28
N HIS A 564 -18.97 45.91 14.94
CA HIS A 564 -18.46 44.99 13.93
C HIS A 564 -18.45 45.60 12.54
N SER A 565 -19.55 46.24 12.11
CA SER A 565 -19.60 46.89 10.80
C SER A 565 -18.51 47.95 10.66
N ARG A 566 -18.20 48.69 11.74
CA ARG A 566 -17.07 49.64 11.77
C ARG A 566 -15.69 48.99 11.71
N LEU A 567 -15.54 47.73 12.10
CA LEU A 567 -14.26 47.02 12.03
C LEU A 567 -14.02 46.35 10.67
N VAL A 568 -15.09 45.93 10.00
CA VAL A 568 -15.00 45.16 8.75
C VAL A 568 -15.22 46.04 7.52
N ASP A 569 -16.10 47.04 7.61
CA ASP A 569 -16.44 47.93 6.48
C ASP A 569 -15.72 49.28 6.60
N PRO A 570 -14.67 49.52 5.79
CA PRO A 570 -13.94 50.80 5.79
C PRO A 570 -14.82 51.97 5.34
N VAL A 571 -15.86 51.72 4.53
CA VAL A 571 -16.77 52.77 4.03
C VAL A 571 -17.63 53.31 5.16
N THR A 572 -18.08 52.44 6.08
CA THR A 572 -18.84 52.91 7.25
C THR A 572 -18.01 53.86 8.10
N VAL A 573 -16.72 53.58 8.31
CA VAL A 573 -15.85 54.46 9.10
C VAL A 573 -15.58 55.78 8.42
N ILE A 574 -15.32 55.79 7.10
CA ILE A 574 -15.18 57.02 6.32
C ILE A 574 -16.48 57.84 6.39
N SER A 575 -17.65 57.20 6.23
CA SER A 575 -18.93 57.91 6.30
C SER A 575 -19.24 58.49 7.66
N THR A 576 -18.75 57.90 8.76
CA THR A 576 -18.89 58.45 10.11
C THR A 576 -17.86 59.53 10.42
N ALA A 577 -16.65 59.44 9.86
CA ALA A 577 -15.60 60.44 10.04
C ALA A 577 -15.84 61.71 9.20
N TYR A 578 -16.47 61.55 8.03
CA TYR A 578 -16.75 62.63 7.07
C TYR A 578 -18.26 62.86 6.85
N GLY A 579 -19.10 62.36 7.75
CA GLY A 579 -20.55 62.62 7.75
C GLY A 579 -20.86 64.12 7.89
N PRO A 580 -22.08 64.55 7.52
CA PRO A 580 -22.42 65.98 7.43
C PRO A 580 -22.13 66.71 8.74
N GLU A 581 -21.42 67.84 8.65
CA GLU A 581 -21.01 68.68 9.78
C GLU A 581 -22.20 69.02 10.67
N ASP A 582 -22.25 68.44 11.87
CA ASP A 582 -22.99 69.07 12.96
C ASP A 582 -22.25 70.36 13.33
N SER A 583 -22.81 71.46 12.84
CA SER A 583 -22.40 72.88 12.98
C SER A 583 -22.14 73.41 14.41
N LYS A 584 -21.93 72.55 15.42
CA LYS A 584 -21.63 72.94 16.80
C LYS A 584 -20.35 72.35 17.40
N LEU A 585 -19.68 71.39 16.76
CA LEU A 585 -18.34 70.99 17.19
C LEU A 585 -17.30 71.94 16.57
N LYS A 586 -16.76 72.83 17.41
CA LYS A 586 -15.63 73.70 17.08
C LYS A 586 -14.51 72.87 16.46
N ARG A 587 -14.21 73.11 15.17
CA ARG A 587 -12.86 72.89 14.64
C ARG A 587 -11.90 73.72 15.47
N THR A 588 -11.15 73.10 16.37
CA THR A 588 -9.90 73.71 16.83
C THR A 588 -8.97 73.77 15.62
N HIS A 589 -8.44 74.97 15.37
CA HIS A 589 -7.78 75.35 14.12
C HIS A 589 -6.29 74.94 14.07
N GLU A 590 -5.82 74.07 14.95
CA GLU A 590 -4.42 73.66 14.98
C GLU A 590 -4.24 72.32 14.25
N VAL A 591 -3.75 72.42 13.02
CA VAL A 591 -3.23 71.27 12.24
C VAL A 591 -2.18 70.48 13.03
N GLN A 592 -1.49 71.13 13.97
CA GLN A 592 -0.54 70.51 14.89
C GLN A 592 -1.19 69.63 15.97
N GLU A 593 -2.46 69.86 16.31
CA GLU A 593 -3.22 69.04 17.24
C GLU A 593 -3.74 67.76 16.56
N LEU A 594 -4.09 67.84 15.25
CA LEU A 594 -4.45 66.67 14.43
C LEU A 594 -3.27 65.72 14.12
N PHE A 595 -2.03 66.20 14.23
CA PHE A 595 -0.81 65.44 13.93
C PHE A 595 0.20 65.44 15.10
N GLY A 596 -0.24 65.81 16.30
CA GLY A 596 0.57 65.80 17.52
C GLY A 596 0.78 64.40 18.09
N ASP A 597 1.57 64.31 19.17
CA ASP A 597 1.76 63.04 19.90
C ASP A 597 0.42 62.53 20.45
N GLU A 598 -0.01 61.33 20.03
CA GLU A 598 -1.29 60.72 20.44
C GLU A 598 -1.45 60.72 21.98
N THR A 599 -2.49 61.40 22.46
CA THR A 599 -2.88 61.42 23.87
C THR A 599 -3.99 60.41 24.16
N VAL A 600 -4.29 60.16 25.44
CA VAL A 600 -5.39 59.25 25.83
C VAL A 600 -6.75 59.73 25.33
N ALA A 601 -6.89 61.03 25.07
CA ALA A 601 -8.11 61.65 24.53
C ALA A 601 -8.38 61.29 23.05
N ASP A 602 -7.35 60.90 22.29
CA ASP A 602 -7.45 60.64 20.83
C ASP A 602 -7.93 59.22 20.50
N ARG A 603 -8.32 58.43 21.51
CA ARG A 603 -8.79 57.05 21.35
C ARG A 603 -10.25 57.01 20.90
N LEU A 604 -10.56 56.24 19.84
CA LEU A 604 -11.93 56.16 19.32
C LEU A 604 -12.89 55.47 20.30
N ASN A 605 -13.95 56.20 20.67
CA ASN A 605 -15.12 55.67 21.36
C ASN A 605 -16.17 55.23 20.34
N VAL A 606 -16.73 54.03 20.53
CA VAL A 606 -17.81 53.50 19.67
C VAL A 606 -19.19 53.73 20.27
N ALA A 607 -19.27 53.83 21.60
CA ALA A 607 -20.51 54.11 22.29
C ALA A 607 -20.93 55.57 22.04
N VAL A 608 -22.16 55.77 21.61
CA VAL A 608 -22.82 57.07 21.72
C VAL A 608 -23.04 57.30 23.21
N HIS A 609 -22.39 58.32 23.80
CA HIS A 609 -22.83 58.80 25.09
C HIS A 609 -24.25 59.33 24.90
N ASP A 610 -25.23 58.64 25.46
CA ASP A 610 -26.52 59.25 25.74
C ASP A 610 -26.21 60.37 26.73
N GLU A 611 -25.99 61.57 26.20
CA GLU A 611 -25.99 62.81 26.95
C GLU A 611 -27.44 63.04 27.37
N THR A 612 -27.93 62.22 28.30
CA THR A 612 -29.20 62.48 28.97
C THR A 612 -28.97 63.71 29.83
N ASP A 613 -29.45 64.83 29.31
CA ASP A 613 -29.70 66.06 30.05
C ASP A 613 -30.21 65.75 31.48
N GLY A 614 -29.40 66.09 32.49
CA GLY A 614 -29.90 66.58 33.77
C GLY A 614 -30.55 65.63 34.78
N LEU A 615 -30.35 64.31 34.74
CA LEU A 615 -30.79 63.43 35.85
C LEU A 615 -29.63 63.11 36.82
N PRO A 616 -29.80 63.27 38.14
CA PRO A 616 -28.74 63.11 39.11
C PRO A 616 -28.23 61.66 39.17
N PRO A 617 -26.96 61.45 39.54
CA PRO A 617 -26.33 60.14 39.47
C PRO A 617 -27.02 59.15 40.42
N VAL A 618 -27.51 58.04 39.87
CA VAL A 618 -27.93 56.88 40.66
C VAL A 618 -26.68 56.33 41.37
N ARG A 619 -26.62 56.55 42.68
CA ARG A 619 -25.66 55.96 43.61
C ARG A 619 -25.58 54.44 43.37
N ARG A 620 -24.50 53.97 42.74
CA ARG A 620 -24.08 52.57 42.87
C ARG A 620 -23.61 52.36 44.30
N SER A 621 -24.26 51.44 45.01
CA SER A 621 -23.84 51.00 46.33
C SER A 621 -22.44 50.41 46.25
N LYS A 622 -21.48 51.03 46.95
CA LYS A 622 -20.21 50.41 47.29
C LYS A 622 -20.51 49.24 48.22
N THR A 623 -20.50 48.02 47.70
CA THR A 623 -20.43 46.81 48.53
C THR A 623 -18.96 46.60 48.87
N THR A 624 -18.54 47.19 49.98
CA THR A 624 -17.23 46.95 50.60
C THR A 624 -17.26 45.55 51.21
N ALA A 625 -16.68 44.55 50.52
CA ALA A 625 -16.39 43.27 51.13
C ALA A 625 -15.08 43.41 51.93
N ALA A 626 -15.21 43.50 53.25
CA ALA A 626 -14.11 43.38 54.18
C ALA A 626 -13.51 41.97 54.09
N ARG A 627 -12.20 41.90 53.91
CA ARG A 627 -11.39 40.69 54.01
C ARG A 627 -10.94 40.58 55.47
N PRO A 628 -11.21 39.49 56.20
CA PRO A 628 -10.62 39.30 57.53
C PRO A 628 -9.15 38.86 57.36
N GLU A 629 -8.31 39.40 58.23
CA GLU A 629 -6.94 38.95 58.46
C GLU A 629 -6.94 37.53 59.03
N THR A 630 -6.19 36.64 58.37
CA THR A 630 -5.31 35.60 58.93
C THR A 630 -4.40 35.10 57.82
#